data_AF-A0A2N9P0R4-F1
#
_entry.id   AF-A0A2N9P0R4-F1
#
_cell.length_a   1.000
_cell.length_b   1.000
_cell.length_c   1.000
_cell.angle_alpha   90.00
_cell.angle_beta   90.00
_cell.angle_gamma   90.00
#
_symmetry.space_group_name_H-M   'P 1'
#
loop_
_entity.id
_entity.type
_entity.pdbx_description
1 polymer ?
#
loop_
_entity_poly.entity_id
_entity_poly.type
_entity_poly.pdbx_seq_one_letter_code
_entity_poly.pdbx_strand_id
1 'polypeptide(L)'
;MTTTTLNGCAPIPLAHYLKALGILRLVSEQVDVTARGAWLNDHLSLHSSAGAAALMEFFAHTYRPTAVLAPWNGGSGFFPKDNDEALTAIENGTASRLEPYRAGIAAARQELKRLWSHIEQASRRHGRS
;
A
#
# COMPACT_ATOMS: atom_id res chain seq x y z
N MET A 1 12.39 19.67 -17.08
CA MET A 1 12.42 19.05 -15.73
C MET A 1 12.39 20.14 -14.69
N THR A 2 11.71 19.90 -13.57
CA THR A 2 11.55 20.86 -12.48
C THR A 2 12.13 20.28 -11.20
N THR A 3 12.59 21.16 -10.31
CA THR A 3 13.11 20.79 -8.98
C THR A 3 12.08 21.22 -7.94
N THR A 4 11.61 20.26 -7.13
CA THR A 4 10.70 20.52 -6.01
C THR A 4 11.41 20.20 -4.69
N THR A 5 11.49 21.18 -3.80
CA THR A 5 12.02 21.00 -2.44
C THR A 5 10.95 20.44 -1.52
N LEU A 6 11.21 19.27 -0.93
CA LEU A 6 10.27 18.59 -0.04
C LEU A 6 10.68 18.80 1.42
N ASN A 7 10.04 19.79 2.05
CA ASN A 7 10.23 20.10 3.46
C ASN A 7 9.74 18.92 4.34
N GLY A 8 10.50 18.59 5.39
CA GLY A 8 10.20 17.44 6.26
C GLY A 8 10.62 16.08 5.72
N CYS A 9 11.38 16.03 4.63
CA CYS A 9 12.01 14.82 4.08
C CYS A 9 13.53 14.81 4.30
N ALA A 10 13.99 15.27 5.47
CA ALA A 10 15.40 15.30 5.85
C ALA A 10 16.01 13.88 5.96
N PRO A 11 17.35 13.74 5.89
CA PRO A 11 18.02 12.45 6.07
C PRO A 11 17.80 11.83 7.45
N ILE A 12 17.52 12.68 8.45
CA ILE A 12 17.24 12.29 9.82
C ILE A 12 16.05 13.09 10.37
N PRO A 13 15.22 12.52 11.26
CA PRO A 13 15.25 11.13 11.76
C PRO A 13 14.80 10.09 10.71
N LEU A 14 14.90 8.79 11.05
CA LEU A 14 14.57 7.67 10.16
C LEU A 14 13.19 7.81 9.48
N ALA A 15 12.18 8.32 10.20
CA ALA A 15 10.86 8.54 9.63
C ALA A 15 10.86 9.54 8.45
N HIS A 16 11.69 10.58 8.51
CA HIS A 16 11.83 11.54 7.40
C HIS A 16 12.55 10.91 6.21
N TYR A 17 13.60 10.13 6.48
CA TYR A 17 14.36 9.40 5.47
C TYR A 17 13.45 8.42 4.70
N LEU A 18 12.68 7.61 5.42
CA LEU A 18 11.77 6.62 4.82
C LEU A 18 10.66 7.28 4.01
N LYS A 19 10.12 8.41 4.49
CA LYS A 19 9.16 9.21 3.72
C LYS A 19 9.77 9.74 2.42
N ALA A 20 11.00 10.26 2.48
CA ALA A 20 11.73 10.74 1.31
C ALA A 20 11.92 9.65 0.25
N LEU A 21 12.37 8.46 0.69
CA LEU A 21 12.52 7.30 -0.20
C LEU A 21 11.18 6.81 -0.74
N GLY A 22 10.13 6.80 0.07
CA GLY A 22 8.78 6.45 -0.35
C GLY A 22 8.27 7.38 -1.44
N ILE A 23 8.44 8.69 -1.28
CA ILE A 23 8.08 9.68 -2.30
C ILE A 23 8.87 9.46 -3.58
N LEU A 24 10.21 9.35 -3.50
CA LEU A 24 11.05 9.14 -4.69
C LEU A 24 10.63 7.86 -5.43
N ARG A 25 10.44 6.75 -4.71
CA ARG A 25 9.97 5.49 -5.29
C ARG A 25 8.64 5.68 -6.00
N LEU A 26 7.63 6.24 -5.34
CA LEU A 26 6.29 6.40 -5.91
C LEU A 26 6.28 7.30 -7.15
N VAL A 27 7.00 8.43 -7.10
CA VAL A 27 7.12 9.31 -8.26
C VAL A 27 7.86 8.60 -9.39
N SER A 28 8.94 7.87 -9.09
CA SER A 28 9.71 7.15 -10.11
C SER A 28 8.93 6.01 -10.78
N GLU A 29 8.07 5.31 -10.03
CA GLU A 29 7.31 4.17 -10.55
C GLU A 29 6.02 4.60 -11.26
N GLN A 30 5.38 5.68 -10.83
CA GLN A 30 3.99 5.99 -11.22
C GLN A 30 3.82 7.31 -11.97
N VAL A 31 4.83 8.19 -11.98
CA VAL A 31 4.75 9.53 -12.57
C VAL A 31 5.85 9.76 -13.59
N ASP A 32 7.10 9.55 -13.19
CA ASP A 32 8.28 9.85 -14.01
C ASP A 32 9.43 8.89 -13.70
N VAL A 33 9.66 7.90 -14.58
CA VAL A 33 10.76 6.93 -14.48
C VAL A 33 12.16 7.56 -14.43
N THR A 34 12.28 8.81 -14.89
CA THR A 34 13.53 9.57 -14.87
C THR A 34 13.70 10.42 -13.62
N ALA A 35 12.74 10.39 -12.67
CA ALA A 35 12.83 11.13 -11.42
C ALA A 35 14.07 10.74 -10.62
N ARG A 36 14.72 11.74 -10.02
CA ARG A 36 15.91 11.60 -9.16
C ARG A 36 15.74 12.46 -7.91
N GLY A 37 16.35 12.03 -6.81
CA GLY A 37 16.32 12.76 -5.55
C GLY A 37 17.73 12.92 -4.98
N ALA A 38 18.01 14.07 -4.39
CA ALA A 38 19.21 14.31 -3.60
C ALA A 38 18.87 15.11 -2.36
N TRP A 39 19.56 14.86 -1.25
CA TRP A 39 19.43 15.73 -0.08
C TRP A 39 20.33 16.95 -0.22
N LEU A 40 19.74 18.13 -0.02
CA LEU A 40 20.44 19.42 0.00
C LEU A 40 19.87 20.24 1.16
N ASN A 41 20.74 20.70 2.07
CA ASN A 41 20.36 21.50 3.24
C ASN A 41 19.21 20.85 4.06
N ASP A 42 19.32 19.56 4.37
CA ASP A 42 18.30 18.79 5.11
C ASP A 42 16.91 18.69 4.45
N HIS A 43 16.85 18.91 3.14
CA HIS A 43 15.63 18.72 2.36
C HIS A 43 15.85 17.75 1.20
N LEU A 44 14.84 16.96 0.86
CA LEU A 44 14.87 16.19 -0.38
C LEU A 44 14.58 17.14 -1.55
N SER A 45 15.56 17.35 -2.41
CA SER A 45 15.42 17.98 -3.72
C SER A 45 15.01 16.91 -4.73
N LEU A 46 13.74 16.95 -5.16
CA LEU A 46 13.19 16.03 -6.15
C LEU A 46 13.24 16.66 -7.54
N HIS A 47 13.94 16.01 -8.46
CA HIS A 47 14.02 16.38 -9.87
C HIS A 47 13.11 15.46 -10.68
N SER A 48 12.08 16.01 -11.31
CA SER A 48 11.17 15.23 -12.18
C SER A 48 10.49 16.11 -13.23
N SER A 49 9.76 15.49 -14.17
CA SER A 49 8.87 16.19 -15.10
C SER A 49 7.66 16.81 -14.40
N ALA A 50 7.26 16.31 -13.23
CA ALA A 50 6.15 16.81 -12.42
C ALA A 50 6.61 17.88 -11.41
N GLY A 51 6.04 19.08 -11.52
CA GLY A 51 6.21 20.14 -10.52
C GLY A 51 5.31 19.93 -9.30
N ALA A 52 5.45 20.80 -8.28
CA ALA A 52 4.73 20.70 -7.02
C ALA A 52 3.19 20.53 -7.17
N ALA A 53 2.55 21.29 -8.06
CA ALA A 53 1.10 21.17 -8.29
C ALA A 53 0.70 19.79 -8.84
N ALA A 54 1.44 19.27 -9.81
CA ALA A 54 1.21 17.95 -10.37
C ALA A 54 1.47 16.83 -9.35
N LEU A 55 2.47 17.01 -8.49
CA LEU A 55 2.75 16.07 -7.39
C LEU A 55 1.62 16.04 -6.36
N MET A 56 1.07 17.20 -5.99
CA MET A 56 -0.09 17.26 -5.07
C MET A 56 -1.30 16.54 -5.67
N GLU A 57 -1.60 16.80 -6.95
CA GLU A 57 -2.68 16.12 -7.66
C GLU A 57 -2.46 14.60 -7.70
N PHE A 58 -1.23 14.17 -7.97
CA PHE A 58 -0.85 12.76 -7.94
C PHE A 58 -1.13 12.13 -6.58
N PHE A 59 -0.56 12.66 -5.49
CA PHE A 59 -0.70 12.05 -4.17
C PHE A 59 -2.14 12.08 -3.64
N ALA A 60 -2.91 13.12 -3.96
CA ALA A 60 -4.29 13.26 -3.51
C ALA A 60 -5.25 12.33 -4.26
N HIS A 61 -5.09 12.17 -5.58
CA HIS A 61 -6.15 11.61 -6.40
C HIS A 61 -5.75 10.32 -7.14
N THR A 62 -4.54 10.25 -7.69
CA THR A 62 -4.17 9.19 -8.66
C THR A 62 -3.13 8.19 -8.14
N TYR A 63 -2.42 8.51 -7.07
CA TYR A 63 -1.47 7.63 -6.38
C TYR A 63 -2.08 6.25 -6.14
N ARG A 64 -1.38 5.20 -6.60
CA ARG A 64 -1.77 3.81 -6.39
C ARG A 64 -0.96 3.22 -5.24
N PRO A 65 -1.58 2.94 -4.08
CA PRO A 65 -0.87 2.33 -2.97
C PRO A 65 -0.42 0.91 -3.29
N THR A 66 0.77 0.53 -2.82
CA THR A 66 1.21 -0.88 -2.85
C THR A 66 0.26 -1.71 -1.99
N ALA A 67 -0.34 -2.76 -2.56
CA ALA A 67 -1.26 -3.65 -1.88
C ALA A 67 -0.51 -4.58 -0.91
N VAL A 68 -0.39 -4.14 0.34
CA VAL A 68 0.21 -4.93 1.43
C VAL A 68 -0.91 -5.45 2.31
N LEU A 69 -1.09 -6.77 2.33
CA LEU A 69 -2.11 -7.47 3.10
C LEU A 69 -1.45 -8.52 3.99
N ALA A 70 -1.98 -8.71 5.19
CA ALA A 70 -1.52 -9.73 6.13
C ALA A 70 -2.72 -10.54 6.67
N PRO A 71 -3.37 -11.36 5.82
CA PRO A 71 -4.62 -12.05 6.17
C PRO A 71 -4.49 -13.09 7.28
N TRP A 72 -3.27 -13.42 7.71
CA TRP A 72 -2.99 -14.34 8.82
C TRP A 72 -2.95 -13.64 10.19
N ASN A 73 -2.95 -12.30 10.23
CA ASN A 73 -2.91 -11.57 11.50
C ASN A 73 -4.30 -11.53 12.15
N GLY A 74 -4.34 -11.61 13.49
CA GLY A 74 -5.56 -11.32 14.25
C GLY A 74 -5.95 -9.85 14.11
N GLY A 75 -7.24 -9.56 13.94
CA GLY A 75 -7.72 -8.19 13.68
C GLY A 75 -7.40 -7.69 12.26
N SER A 76 -7.10 -8.59 11.31
CA SER A 76 -6.79 -8.22 9.93
C SER A 76 -8.02 -7.86 9.09
N GLY A 77 -9.21 -8.19 9.57
CA GLY A 77 -10.49 -8.01 8.87
C GLY A 77 -10.93 -9.24 8.07
N PHE A 78 -10.14 -10.32 8.09
CA PHE A 78 -10.42 -11.52 7.31
C PHE A 78 -11.16 -12.62 8.08
N PHE A 79 -11.22 -12.52 9.42
CA PHE A 79 -11.87 -13.52 10.28
C PHE A 79 -13.18 -13.01 10.88
N PRO A 80 -14.13 -13.89 11.26
CA PRO A 80 -15.46 -13.49 11.74
C PRO A 80 -15.50 -12.58 12.99
N LYS A 81 -14.40 -12.50 13.75
CA LYS A 81 -14.29 -11.67 14.96
C LYS A 81 -13.52 -10.37 14.72
N ASP A 82 -13.00 -10.17 13.51
CA ASP A 82 -12.25 -8.97 13.17
C ASP A 82 -13.21 -7.83 12.79
N ASN A 83 -12.73 -6.59 12.89
CA ASN A 83 -13.38 -5.46 12.23
C ASN A 83 -13.02 -5.48 10.73
N ASP A 84 -13.98 -5.73 9.85
CA ASP A 84 -13.80 -5.82 8.40
C ASP A 84 -14.24 -4.56 7.63
N GLU A 85 -14.69 -3.50 8.32
CA GLU A 85 -15.24 -2.27 7.71
C GLU A 85 -14.34 -1.69 6.63
N ALA A 86 -13.03 -1.60 6.89
CA ALA A 86 -12.05 -1.07 5.94
C ALA A 86 -11.90 -1.96 4.70
N LEU A 87 -11.90 -3.28 4.86
CA LEU A 87 -11.81 -4.21 3.73
C LEU A 87 -13.09 -4.14 2.89
N THR A 88 -14.25 -4.17 3.52
CA THR A 88 -15.54 -4.05 2.85
C THR A 88 -15.67 -2.73 2.11
N ALA A 89 -15.20 -1.61 2.68
CA ALA A 89 -15.19 -0.32 2.01
C ALA A 89 -14.30 -0.31 0.75
N ILE A 90 -13.14 -0.97 0.81
CA ILE A 90 -12.24 -1.11 -0.34
C ILE A 90 -12.84 -2.03 -1.41
N GLU A 91 -13.42 -3.16 -1.01
CA GLU A 91 -14.08 -4.15 -1.88
C GLU A 91 -15.24 -3.53 -2.66
N ASN A 92 -16.10 -2.77 -1.98
CA ASN A 92 -17.27 -2.13 -2.59
C ASN A 92 -16.94 -0.80 -3.30
N GLY A 93 -15.78 -0.21 -3.01
CA GLY A 93 -15.34 1.03 -3.62
C GLY A 93 -14.98 0.88 -5.10
N THR A 94 -15.18 1.95 -5.87
CA THR A 94 -14.89 1.96 -7.33
C THR A 94 -13.60 2.69 -7.70
N ALA A 95 -12.87 3.22 -6.71
CA ALA A 95 -11.61 3.93 -6.96
C ALA A 95 -10.61 3.00 -7.68
N SER A 96 -10.19 3.39 -8.88
CA SER A 96 -9.28 2.59 -9.73
C SER A 96 -7.93 2.37 -9.07
N ARG A 97 -7.44 3.35 -8.28
CA ARG A 97 -6.18 3.26 -7.54
C ARG A 97 -6.13 2.12 -6.51
N LEU A 98 -7.29 1.62 -6.07
CA LEU A 98 -7.40 0.54 -5.08
C LEU A 98 -7.71 -0.83 -5.72
N GLU A 99 -7.70 -0.93 -7.04
CA GLU A 99 -7.94 -2.20 -7.74
C GLU A 99 -6.98 -3.31 -7.29
N PRO A 100 -5.64 -3.07 -7.12
CA PRO A 100 -4.74 -4.10 -6.63
C PRO A 100 -5.08 -4.60 -5.21
N TYR A 101 -5.61 -3.71 -4.35
CA TYR A 101 -6.09 -4.10 -3.03
C TYR A 101 -7.33 -4.99 -3.14
N ARG A 102 -8.31 -4.64 -3.99
CA ARG A 102 -9.50 -5.50 -4.20
C ARG A 102 -9.11 -6.88 -4.70
N ALA A 103 -8.21 -6.95 -5.69
CA ALA A 103 -7.69 -8.23 -6.19
C ALA A 103 -6.98 -9.02 -5.09
N GLY A 104 -6.13 -8.37 -4.29
CA GLY A 104 -5.44 -8.99 -3.16
C GLY A 104 -6.37 -9.50 -2.06
N ILE A 105 -7.41 -8.73 -1.70
CA ILE A 105 -8.42 -9.13 -0.70
C ILE A 105 -9.19 -10.35 -1.21
N ALA A 106 -9.64 -10.33 -2.47
CA ALA A 106 -10.35 -11.46 -3.07
C ALA A 106 -9.50 -12.74 -3.07
N ALA A 107 -8.22 -12.63 -3.47
CA ALA A 107 -7.27 -13.75 -3.44
C ALA A 107 -7.04 -14.28 -2.01
N ALA A 108 -6.86 -13.39 -1.04
CA ALA A 108 -6.69 -13.77 0.36
C ALA A 108 -7.94 -14.50 0.92
N ARG A 109 -9.15 -13.98 0.66
CA ARG A 109 -10.40 -14.63 1.07
C ARG A 109 -10.57 -16.02 0.43
N GLN A 110 -10.26 -16.14 -0.86
CA GLN A 110 -10.32 -17.42 -1.57
C GLN A 110 -9.38 -18.45 -0.94
N GLU A 111 -8.14 -18.05 -0.64
CA GLU A 111 -7.13 -18.94 -0.08
C GLU A 111 -7.45 -19.32 1.38
N LEU A 112 -7.93 -18.39 2.21
CA LEU A 112 -8.37 -18.70 3.57
C LEU A 112 -9.54 -19.69 3.57
N LYS A 113 -10.51 -19.52 2.66
CA LYS A 113 -11.63 -20.47 2.50
C LYS A 113 -11.12 -21.85 2.08
N ARG A 114 -10.15 -21.90 1.18
CA ARG A 114 -9.50 -23.15 0.75
C ARG A 114 -8.79 -23.82 1.92
N LEU A 115 -8.01 -23.09 2.72
CA LEU A 115 -7.30 -23.65 3.87
C LEU A 115 -8.26 -24.17 4.94
N TRP A 116 -9.33 -23.41 5.23
CA TRP A 116 -10.32 -23.79 6.23
C TRP A 116 -11.04 -25.11 5.87
N SER A 117 -11.40 -25.30 4.59
CA SER A 117 -12.05 -26.54 4.16
C SER A 117 -11.16 -27.77 4.33
N HIS A 118 -9.84 -27.64 4.14
CA HIS A 118 -8.90 -28.72 4.40
C HIS A 118 -8.77 -29.04 5.90
N ILE A 119 -8.76 -28.01 6.75
CA ILE A 119 -8.70 -28.18 8.21
C ILE A 119 -9.95 -28.93 8.71
N GLU A 120 -11.15 -28.51 8.29
CA GLU A 120 -12.39 -29.19 8.68
C GLU A 120 -12.42 -30.66 8.24
N GLN A 121 -11.96 -30.95 7.03
CA GLN A 121 -11.87 -32.33 6.53
C GLN A 121 -10.86 -33.16 7.33
N ALA A 122 -9.71 -32.59 7.70
CA ALA A 122 -8.71 -33.26 8.52
C ALA A 122 -9.22 -33.56 9.93
N SER A 123 -9.93 -32.61 10.55
CA SER A 123 -10.57 -32.78 11.87
C SER A 123 -11.67 -33.84 11.85
N ARG A 124 -12.46 -33.94 10.77
CA ARG A 124 -13.49 -34.98 10.61
C ARG A 124 -12.89 -36.38 10.43
N ARG A 125 -11.72 -36.51 9.80
CA ARG A 125 -11.04 -37.80 9.58
C ARG A 125 -10.37 -38.37 10.83
N HIS A 126 -9.97 -37.52 11.77
CA HIS A 126 -9.27 -37.92 13.01
C HIS A 126 -10.20 -37.88 14.23
N GLY A 127 -11.47 -38.24 14.06
CA GLY A 127 -12.51 -38.15 15.08
C GLY A 127 -11.99 -38.43 16.50
N ARG A 128 -11.93 -37.38 17.32
CA ARG A 128 -12.12 -37.54 18.76
C ARG A 128 -13.59 -37.96 18.93
N SER A 129 -13.81 -39.23 19.28
CA SER A 129 -15.02 -39.66 19.98
C SER A 129 -15.03 -39.05 21.38
#